data_AF-A0A3R7APA3-F1
#
_entry.id   AF-A0A3R7APA3-F1
#
_cell.length_a   1.000
_cell.length_b   1.000
_cell.length_c   1.000
_cell.angle_alpha   90.00
_cell.angle_beta   90.00
_cell.angle_gamma   90.00
#
_symmetry.space_group_name_H-M   'P 1'
#
loop_
_entity.id
_entity.type
_entity.pdbx_description
1 polymer ?
#
loop_
_entity_poly.entity_id
_entity_poly.type
_entity_poly.pdbx_seq_one_letter_code
_entity_poly.pdbx_strand_id
1 'polypeptide(L)'
;MAVVEAEKAGANVTRLVDRLNVAGELYSRATLAYSRGDYDLTVSLCEEVQAKLSGLTLEAESLRMSALEEGRRDFLYNVVGSSVGAVAVVCVSAVLWTLLKRRGSEVKGEG
;
A
#
# COMPACT_ATOMS: atom_id res chain seq x y z
N MET A 1 -0.04 14.13 -7.44
CA MET A 1 1.35 13.81 -7.86
C MET A 1 1.61 12.39 -7.41
N ALA A 2 2.00 11.51 -8.33
CA ALA A 2 2.02 10.08 -8.08
C ALA A 2 2.86 9.67 -6.85
N VAL A 3 4.00 10.33 -6.60
CA VAL A 3 4.84 10.08 -5.41
C VAL A 3 4.09 10.38 -4.11
N VAL A 4 3.40 11.52 -4.03
CA VAL A 4 2.61 11.90 -2.84
C VAL A 4 1.44 10.95 -2.64
N GLU A 5 0.81 10.47 -3.72
CA GLU A 5 -0.27 9.51 -3.64
C GLU A 5 0.21 8.12 -3.19
N ALA A 6 1.41 7.72 -3.59
CA ALA A 6 2.06 6.50 -3.12
C ALA A 6 2.41 6.59 -1.62
N GLU A 7 2.98 7.71 -1.18
CA GLU A 7 3.28 7.97 0.23
C GLU A 7 2.00 7.94 1.09
N LYS A 8 0.93 8.61 0.65
CA LYS A 8 -0.37 8.58 1.33
C LYS A 8 -0.97 7.18 1.43
N ALA A 9 -0.65 6.29 0.47
CA ALA A 9 -1.03 4.89 0.52
C ALA A 9 -0.13 4.04 1.45
N GLY A 10 0.88 4.63 2.08
CA GLY A 10 1.83 3.96 2.97
C GLY A 10 3.09 3.42 2.27
N ALA A 11 3.29 3.73 0.99
CA ALA A 11 4.47 3.24 0.26
C ALA A 11 5.75 3.97 0.68
N ASN A 12 6.88 3.25 0.68
CA ASN A 12 8.19 3.86 0.87
C ASN A 12 8.64 4.59 -0.40
N VAL A 13 8.62 5.92 -0.36
CA VAL A 13 8.95 6.79 -1.51
C VAL A 13 10.36 7.40 -1.46
N THR A 14 11.20 7.00 -0.51
CA THR A 14 12.53 7.63 -0.25
C THR A 14 13.36 7.76 -1.53
N ARG A 15 13.50 6.65 -2.28
CA ARG A 15 14.24 6.61 -3.55
C ARG A 15 13.66 7.52 -4.62
N LEU A 16 12.33 7.70 -4.66
CA LEU A 16 11.67 8.59 -5.62
C LEU A 16 11.92 10.06 -5.26
N VAL A 17 11.88 10.38 -3.97
CA VAL A 17 12.20 11.72 -3.45
C VAL A 17 13.67 12.07 -3.72
N ASP A 18 14.59 11.13 -3.51
CA ASP A 18 16.02 11.34 -3.83
C ASP A 18 16.23 11.65 -5.31
N ARG A 19 15.55 10.93 -6.21
CA ARG A 19 15.60 11.22 -7.66
C ARG A 19 15.06 12.61 -7.99
N LEU A 20 13.96 13.02 -7.36
CA LEU A 20 13.39 14.36 -7.52
C LEU A 20 14.35 15.45 -7.03
N ASN A 21 15.03 15.23 -5.91
CA ASN A 21 16.03 16.17 -5.40
C ASN A 21 17.20 16.34 -6.37
N VAL A 22 17.75 15.23 -6.88
CA VAL A 22 18.83 15.28 -7.89
C VAL A 22 18.36 15.98 -9.16
N ALA A 23 17.15 15.69 -9.65
CA ALA A 23 16.59 16.37 -10.80
C ALA A 23 16.39 17.87 -10.57
N GLY A 24 15.98 18.27 -9.37
CA GLY A 24 15.86 19.68 -8.97
C GLY A 24 17.20 20.41 -8.98
N GLU A 25 18.27 19.77 -8.50
CA GLU A 25 19.62 20.33 -8.54
C GLU A 25 20.10 20.52 -9.99
N LEU A 26 19.93 19.50 -10.84
CA LEU A 26 20.27 19.58 -12.26
C LEU A 26 19.50 20.69 -12.98
N TYR A 27 18.20 20.83 -12.69
CA TYR A 27 17.38 21.89 -13.28
C TYR A 27 17.81 23.30 -12.83
N SER A 28 18.20 23.45 -11.55
CA SER A 28 18.76 24.70 -11.04
C SER A 28 20.05 25.07 -11.78
N ARG A 29 20.94 24.10 -12.01
CA ARG A 29 22.16 24.28 -12.80
C ARG A 29 21.85 24.62 -14.26
N ALA A 30 20.85 23.98 -14.86
CA ALA A 30 20.42 24.28 -16.23
C ALA A 30 19.92 25.73 -16.35
N THR A 31 19.15 26.20 -15.37
CA THR A 31 18.67 27.59 -15.32
C THR A 31 19.81 28.59 -15.21
N LEU A 32 20.83 28.28 -14.42
CA LEU A 32 22.06 29.09 -14.33
C LEU A 32 22.83 29.11 -15.66
N ALA A 33 22.99 27.96 -16.32
CA ALA A 33 23.64 27.88 -17.62
C ALA A 33 22.88 28.70 -18.68
N TYR A 34 21.56 28.60 -18.70
CA TYR A 34 20.69 29.37 -19.59
C TYR A 34 20.87 30.88 -19.37
N SER A 35 20.90 31.33 -18.11
CA SER A 35 21.10 32.75 -17.78
C SER A 35 22.46 33.31 -18.24
N ARG A 36 23.45 32.43 -18.45
CA ARG A 36 24.79 32.76 -18.94
C ARG A 36 24.93 32.63 -20.45
N GLY A 37 23.86 32.23 -21.15
CA GLY A 37 23.87 31.97 -22.58
C GLY A 37 24.54 30.65 -22.98
N ASP A 38 24.82 29.77 -22.02
CA ASP A 38 25.41 28.45 -22.28
C ASP A 38 24.31 27.43 -22.60
N TYR A 39 23.84 27.46 -23.85
CA TYR A 39 22.71 26.66 -24.30
C TYR A 39 23.07 25.18 -24.45
N ASP A 40 24.30 24.83 -24.83
CA ASP A 40 24.75 23.43 -24.91
C ASP A 40 24.72 22.76 -23.53
N LEU A 41 25.23 23.45 -22.50
CA LEU A 41 25.14 22.96 -21.13
C LEU A 41 23.70 22.91 -20.63
N THR A 42 22.86 23.87 -21.03
CA THR A 42 21.43 23.87 -20.68
C THR A 42 20.73 22.63 -21.24
N VAL A 43 20.93 22.32 -22.53
CA VAL A 43 20.30 21.16 -23.19
C VAL A 43 20.75 19.86 -22.53
N SER A 44 22.05 19.66 -22.33
CA SER A 44 22.58 18.44 -21.71
C SER A 44 22.05 18.21 -20.28
N LEU A 45 21.98 19.27 -19.45
CA LEU A 45 21.42 19.17 -18.11
C LEU A 45 19.91 18.87 -18.13
N CYS A 46 19.16 19.46 -19.05
CA CYS A 46 17.73 19.18 -19.23
C CYS A 46 17.45 17.75 -19.71
N GLU A 47 18.30 17.20 -20.58
CA GLU A 47 18.24 15.78 -20.97
C GLU A 47 18.50 14.87 -19.77
N GLU A 48 19.47 15.21 -18.92
CA GLU A 48 19.77 14.45 -17.70
C GLU A 48 18.61 14.51 -16.69
N VAL A 49 17.95 15.67 -16.54
CA VAL A 49 16.71 15.81 -15.75
C VAL A 49 15.62 14.88 -16.28
N GLN A 50 15.38 14.87 -17.59
CA GLN A 50 14.38 13.99 -18.20
C GLN A 50 14.72 12.51 -17.95
N ALA A 51 16.00 12.13 -18.09
CA ALA A 51 16.45 10.77 -17.81
C ALA A 51 16.22 10.39 -16.33
N LYS A 52 16.51 11.31 -15.38
CA LYS A 52 16.29 11.08 -13.94
C LYS A 52 14.81 10.96 -13.58
N LEU A 53 13.92 11.67 -14.25
CA LEU A 53 12.48 11.65 -13.98
C LEU A 53 11.72 10.60 -14.83
N SER A 54 12.39 9.98 -15.79
CA SER A 54 11.79 8.94 -16.63
C SER A 54 11.24 7.78 -15.80
N GLY A 55 10.00 7.38 -16.08
CA GLY A 55 9.32 6.30 -15.37
C GLY A 55 8.97 6.59 -13.90
N LEU A 56 9.21 7.79 -13.38
CA LEU A 56 8.94 8.13 -11.97
C LEU A 56 7.47 7.97 -11.60
N THR A 57 6.55 8.36 -12.48
CA THR A 57 5.11 8.17 -12.29
C THR A 57 4.74 6.69 -12.20
N LEU A 58 5.33 5.86 -13.07
CA LEU A 58 5.04 4.43 -13.13
C LEU A 58 5.58 3.67 -11.91
N GLU A 59 6.80 4.00 -11.47
CA GLU A 59 7.38 3.42 -10.25
C GLU A 59 6.59 3.86 -9.00
N ALA A 60 6.17 5.12 -8.93
CA ALA A 60 5.30 5.61 -7.86
C ALA A 60 3.94 4.91 -7.83
N GLU A 61 3.31 4.71 -8.99
CA GLU A 61 2.04 4.00 -9.08
C GLU A 61 2.18 2.52 -8.70
N SER A 62 3.26 1.85 -9.09
CA SER A 62 3.54 0.48 -8.66
C SER A 62 3.69 0.38 -7.13
N LEU A 63 4.42 1.32 -6.51
CA LEU A 63 4.61 1.40 -5.07
C LEU A 63 3.29 1.63 -4.34
N ARG A 64 2.45 2.52 -4.88
CA ARG A 64 1.09 2.76 -4.38
C ARG A 64 0.25 1.48 -4.41
N MET A 65 0.25 0.78 -5.54
CA MET A 65 -0.52 -0.46 -5.69
C MET A 65 -0.05 -1.53 -4.69
N SER A 66 1.26 -1.73 -4.56
CA SER A 66 1.82 -2.69 -3.60
C SER A 66 1.42 -2.34 -2.16
N ALA A 67 1.50 -1.07 -1.75
CA ALA A 67 1.11 -0.66 -0.41
C ALA A 67 -0.40 -0.85 -0.13
N LEU A 68 -1.25 -0.58 -1.12
CA LEU A 68 -2.70 -0.84 -1.01
C LEU A 68 -3.01 -2.34 -0.93
N GLU A 69 -2.28 -3.18 -1.66
CA GLU A 69 -2.46 -4.63 -1.61
C GLU A 69 -2.02 -5.23 -0.29
N GLU A 70 -0.88 -4.80 0.25
CA GLU A 70 -0.41 -5.21 1.58
C GLU A 70 -1.44 -4.83 2.64
N GLY A 71 -1.88 -3.58 2.66
CA GLY A 71 -2.91 -3.12 3.60
C GLY A 71 -4.22 -3.89 3.47
N ARG A 72 -4.66 -4.21 2.24
CA ARG A 72 -5.87 -4.98 1.99
C ARG A 72 -5.74 -6.43 2.44
N ARG A 73 -4.58 -7.06 2.23
CA ARG A 73 -4.33 -8.46 2.60
C ARG A 73 -4.31 -8.65 4.11
N ASP A 74 -3.67 -7.75 4.83
CA ASP A 74 -3.65 -7.75 6.30
C ASP A 74 -5.05 -7.54 6.87
N PHE A 75 -5.83 -6.65 6.28
CA PHE A 75 -7.21 -6.42 6.71
C PHE A 75 -8.11 -7.65 6.47
N LEU A 76 -8.01 -8.27 5.29
CA LEU A 76 -8.78 -9.49 4.95
C LEU A 76 -8.45 -10.66 5.87
N TYR A 77 -7.17 -11.00 6.02
CA TYR A 77 -6.78 -12.13 6.86
C TYR A 77 -7.10 -11.89 8.33
N ASN A 78 -6.77 -10.71 8.85
CA ASN A 78 -6.86 -10.46 10.29
C ASN A 78 -8.30 -10.15 10.74
N VAL A 79 -9.07 -9.39 9.96
CA VAL A 79 -10.43 -8.97 10.35
C VAL A 79 -11.49 -9.98 9.90
N VAL A 80 -11.45 -10.39 8.63
CA VAL A 80 -12.48 -11.28 8.07
C VAL A 80 -12.25 -12.72 8.53
N GLY A 81 -11.01 -13.18 8.53
CA GLY A 81 -10.66 -14.51 9.05
C GLY A 81 -11.06 -14.69 10.51
N SER A 82 -10.76 -13.70 11.36
CA SER A 82 -11.05 -13.77 12.80
C SER A 82 -12.55 -13.65 13.10
N SER A 83 -13.27 -12.74 12.43
CA SER A 83 -14.70 -12.56 12.65
C SER A 83 -15.51 -13.80 12.22
N VAL A 84 -15.20 -14.39 11.06
CA VAL A 84 -15.85 -15.63 10.60
C VAL A 84 -15.54 -16.79 11.56
N GLY A 85 -14.30 -16.89 12.03
CA GLY A 85 -13.89 -17.89 13.01
C GLY A 85 -14.66 -17.77 14.33
N ALA A 86 -14.79 -16.55 14.87
CA ALA A 86 -15.52 -16.30 16.10
C ALA A 86 -17.00 -16.69 15.99
N VAL A 87 -17.67 -16.32 14.89
CA VAL A 87 -19.07 -16.68 14.66
C VAL A 87 -19.24 -18.20 14.55
N ALA A 88 -18.33 -18.90 13.87
CA ALA A 88 -18.38 -20.36 13.75
C ALA A 88 -18.28 -21.04 15.11
N VAL A 89 -17.37 -20.60 15.99
CA VAL A 89 -17.22 -21.15 17.34
C VAL A 89 -18.49 -20.96 18.17
N VAL A 90 -19.11 -19.79 18.11
CA VAL A 90 -20.38 -19.50 18.80
C VAL A 90 -21.51 -20.40 18.28
N CYS A 91 -21.62 -20.56 16.97
CA CYS A 91 -22.64 -21.43 16.37
C CYS A 91 -22.45 -22.91 16.77
N VAL A 92 -21.22 -23.43 16.67
CA VAL A 92 -20.92 -24.83 17.03
C VAL A 92 -21.19 -25.08 18.51
N SER A 93 -20.79 -24.16 19.39
CA SER A 93 -21.04 -24.29 20.83
C SER A 93 -22.53 -24.23 21.16
N ALA A 94 -23.32 -23.36 20.50
CA ALA A 94 -24.78 -23.33 20.66
C ALA A 94 -25.46 -24.62 20.16
N VAL A 95 -25.02 -25.17 19.02
CA VAL A 95 -25.54 -26.43 18.49
C VAL A 95 -25.21 -27.60 19.42
N LEU A 96 -23.97 -27.68 19.91
CA LEU A 96 -23.58 -28.71 20.89
C LEU A 96 -24.40 -28.60 22.17
N TRP A 97 -24.60 -27.38 22.68
CA TRP A 97 -25.39 -27.14 23.88
C TRP A 97 -26.86 -27.57 23.71
N THR A 98 -27.47 -27.23 22.58
CA THR A 98 -28.86 -27.60 22.30
C THR A 98 -29.04 -29.11 22.12
N LEU A 99 -28.08 -29.79 21.48
CA LEU A 99 -28.08 -31.26 21.34
C LEU A 99 -27.90 -31.97 22.69
N LEU A 100 -26.95 -31.51 23.53
CA LEU A 100 -26.75 -32.06 24.87
C LEU A 100 -27.99 -31.85 25.75
N LYS A 101 -28.61 -30.67 25.70
CA LYS A 101 -29.83 -30.39 26.47
C LYS A 101 -31.01 -31.27 26.04
N ARG A 102 -31.16 -31.55 24.74
CA ARG A 102 -32.19 -32.50 24.25
C ARG A 102 -31.97 -33.91 24.82
N ARG A 103 -30.73 -34.42 24.79
CA ARG A 103 -30.39 -35.74 25.36
C ARG A 103 -30.60 -35.81 26.88
N GLY A 104 -30.25 -34.76 27.61
CA GLY A 104 -30.47 -34.70 29.06
C GLY A 104 -31.95 -34.57 29.47
N SER A 105 -32.80 -34.09 28.56
CA SER A 105 -34.26 -34.02 28.77
C SER A 105 -34.94 -35.36 28.50
N GLU A 106 -34.42 -36.11 27.54
CA GLU A 106 -34.91 -37.45 27.16
C GLU A 106 -34.65 -38.49 28.27
N VAL A 107 -33.50 -38.38 28.98
CA VAL A 107 -33.16 -39.25 30.12
C VAL A 107 -33.99 -38.94 31.39
N LYS A 108 -34.66 -37.79 31.47
CA LYS A 108 -35.48 -37.39 32.63
C LYS A 108 -36.97 -37.69 32.46
N GLY A 109 -37.37 -38.31 31.35
CA GLY A 109 -38.76 -38.69 31.05
C GLY A 109 -39.16 -40.10 31.49
N GLU A 110 -38.24 -40.91 31.98
CA GLU A 110 -38.52 -42.23 32.58
C GLU A 110 -38.34 -42.15 34.10
N GLY A 111 -39.41 -41.80 34.81
CA GLY A 111 -39.49 -41.76 36.26
C GLY A 111 -40.92 -41.80 36.73
#